data_AF-A0A1F8R7M2-F1
#
_entry.id   AF-A0A1F8R7M2-F1
#
_cell.length_a   1.000
_cell.length_b   1.000
_cell.length_c   1.000
_cell.angle_alpha   90.00
_cell.angle_beta   90.00
_cell.angle_gamma   90.00
#
_symmetry.space_group_name_H-M   'P 1'
#
loop_
_entity.id
_entity.type
_entity.pdbx_description
1 polymer ?
#
loop_
_entity_poly.entity_id
_entity_poly.type
_entity_poly.pdbx_seq_one_letter_code
_entity_poly.pdbx_strand_id
1 'polypeptide(L)' 'MTPATTITKKVTLGAIVRRLRAARLLLPQDLADLAGVPVDHVDLLERDFPLPLDSKRKILRELWAIKTGK' A
#
# COMPACT_ATOMS: atom_id res chain seq x y z
N MET A 1 -16.63 -13.34 34.54
CA MET A 1 -15.60 -12.44 33.99
C MET A 1 -15.14 -13.00 32.66
N THR A 2 -15.60 -12.44 31.55
CA THR A 2 -15.22 -12.84 30.19
C THR A 2 -13.92 -12.12 29.82
N PRO A 3 -12.85 -12.81 29.39
CA PRO A 3 -11.65 -12.13 28.92
C PRO A 3 -11.98 -11.40 27.62
N ALA A 4 -11.90 -10.07 27.65
CA ALA A 4 -11.93 -9.26 26.45
C ALA A 4 -10.70 -9.64 25.61
N THR A 5 -10.93 -10.42 24.55
CA THR A 5 -9.87 -10.79 23.60
C THR A 5 -9.53 -9.54 22.81
N THR A 6 -8.47 -8.84 23.22
CA THR A 6 -7.92 -7.72 22.47
C THR A 6 -7.31 -8.28 21.18
N ILE A 7 -8.09 -8.32 20.10
CA ILE A 7 -7.58 -8.68 18.78
C ILE A 7 -6.67 -7.55 18.32
N THR A 8 -5.37 -7.66 18.59
CA THR A 8 -4.35 -6.79 17.99
C THR A 8 -4.32 -7.10 16.50
N LYS A 9 -5.09 -6.36 15.69
CA LYS A 9 -5.05 -6.47 14.23
C LYS A 9 -3.62 -6.16 13.78
N LYS A 10 -2.89 -7.19 13.35
CA LYS A 10 -1.56 -7.03 12.75
C LYS A 10 -1.73 -6.14 11.52
N VAL A 11 -1.15 -4.95 11.57
CA VAL A 11 -1.18 -4.02 10.43
C VAL A 11 -0.30 -4.63 9.34
N THR A 12 -0.91 -4.99 8.22
CA THR A 12 -0.20 -5.54 7.06
C THR A 12 0.41 -4.44 6.21
N LEU A 13 1.38 -4.80 5.36
CA LEU A 13 2.02 -3.84 4.46
C LEU A 13 0.98 -3.24 3.50
N GLY A 14 0.09 -4.06 2.93
CA GLY A 14 -0.99 -3.59 2.06
C GLY A 14 -1.90 -2.57 2.73
N ALA A 15 -2.23 -2.78 4.01
CA ALA A 15 -3.01 -1.82 4.78
C ALA A 15 -2.27 -0.48 4.99
N ILE A 16 -0.94 -0.51 5.17
CA ILE A 16 -0.12 0.71 5.29
C ILE A 16 -0.08 1.44 3.96
N VAL A 17 0.16 0.73 2.86
CA VAL A 17 0.18 1.27 1.50
C VAL A 17 -1.14 1.97 1.17
N ARG A 18 -2.27 1.30 1.42
CA ARG A 18 -3.60 1.86 1.19
C ARG A 18 -3.86 3.12 2.00
N ARG A 19 -3.47 3.12 3.29
CA ARG A 19 -3.61 4.29 4.16
C ARG A 19 -2.75 5.46 3.69
N LEU A 20 -1.49 5.21 3.32
CA LEU A 20 -0.58 6.26 2.83
C LEU A 20 -1.09 6.87 1.51
N ARG A 21 -1.56 6.03 0.58
CA ARG A 21 -2.17 6.50 -0.67
C ARG A 21 -3.40 7.37 -0.39
N ALA A 22 -4.33 6.87 0.43
CA ALA A 22 -5.55 7.61 0.78
C ALA A 22 -5.27 8.92 1.54
N ALA A 23 -4.27 8.94 2.41
CA ALA A 23 -3.83 10.14 3.14
C ALA A 23 -3.27 11.23 2.20
N ARG A 24 -2.89 10.87 0.97
CA ARG A 24 -2.38 11.77 -0.05
C ARG A 24 -3.39 12.04 -1.17
N LEU A 25 -4.65 11.60 -0.99
CA LEU A 25 -5.73 11.74 -1.97
C LEU A 25 -5.38 11.16 -3.36
N LEU A 26 -4.46 10.19 -3.42
CA LEU A 26 -4.05 9.54 -4.66
C LEU A 26 -5.05 8.44 -5.03
N LEU A 27 -5.45 8.39 -6.30
CA LEU A 27 -6.17 7.22 -6.81
C LEU A 27 -5.19 6.06 -6.99
N PRO A 28 -5.67 4.79 -6.99
CA PRO A 28 -4.82 3.64 -7.32
C PRO A 28 -4.15 3.81 -8.68
N GLN A 29 -4.87 4.39 -9.65
CA GLN A 29 -4.38 4.69 -10.98
C GLN A 29 -3.22 5.69 -10.97
N ASP A 30 -3.31 6.78 -10.20
CA ASP A 30 -2.22 7.78 -10.10
C ASP A 30 -0.95 7.15 -9.55
N LEU A 31 -1.07 6.33 -8.50
CA LEU A 31 0.06 5.64 -7.91
C LEU A 31 0.68 4.62 -8.88
N ALA A 32 -0.15 3.94 -9.67
CA ALA A 32 0.29 3.01 -10.69
C ALA A 32 1.05 3.73 -11.81
N ASP A 33 0.55 4.89 -12.24
CA ASP A 33 1.16 5.74 -13.27
C ASP A 33 2.53 6.27 -12.81
N LEU A 34 2.60 6.84 -11.60
CA LEU A 34 3.85 7.29 -10.98
C LEU A 34 4.89 6.17 -10.87
N ALA A 35 4.44 4.97 -10.48
CA ALA A 35 5.33 3.82 -10.32
C ALA A 35 5.65 3.11 -11.66
N GLY A 36 5.00 3.47 -12.76
CA GLY A 36 5.14 2.80 -14.05
C GLY A 36 4.77 1.32 -14.00
N VAL A 37 3.69 0.99 -13.29
CA VAL A 37 3.20 -0.39 -13.11
C VAL A 37 1.70 -0.49 -13.46
N PRO A 38 1.17 -1.68 -13.74
CA PRO A 38 -0.25 -1.88 -13.88
C PRO A 38 -1.01 -1.53 -12.59
N VAL A 39 -2.20 -0.94 -12.71
CA VAL A 39 -3.06 -0.61 -11.56
C VAL A 39 -3.45 -1.84 -10.74
N ASP A 40 -3.59 -3.00 -11.39
CA ASP A 40 -3.81 -4.30 -10.74
C ASP A 40 -2.72 -4.61 -9.71
N HIS A 41 -1.46 -4.23 -9.98
CA HIS A 41 -0.36 -4.48 -9.04
C HIS A 41 -0.50 -3.63 -7.77
N VAL A 42 -1.13 -2.46 -7.86
CA VAL A 42 -1.46 -1.62 -6.70
C VAL A 42 -2.58 -2.27 -5.89
N ASP A 43 -3.65 -2.76 -6.54
CA ASP A 43 -4.74 -3.48 -5.85
C ASP A 43 -4.23 -4.75 -5.15
N LEU A 44 -3.43 -5.55 -5.85
CA LEU A 44 -2.80 -6.75 -5.29
C LEU A 44 -1.95 -6.41 -4.06
N LEU A 45 -1.14 -5.35 -4.13
CA LEU A 45 -0.32 -4.92 -2.99
C LEU A 45 -1.19 -4.46 -1.81
N GLU A 46 -2.23 -3.66 -2.05
CA GLU A 46 -3.14 -3.18 -1.00
C GLU A 46 -3.91 -4.30 -0.31
N ARG A 47 -4.18 -5.39 -1.03
CA ARG A 47 -4.88 -6.57 -0.53
C ARG A 47 -3.92 -7.65 0.01
N ASP A 48 -2.63 -7.34 0.10
CA ASP A 48 -1.57 -8.24 0.58
C ASP A 48 -1.40 -9.52 -0.27
N PHE A 49 -1.79 -9.45 -1.55
CA PHE A 49 -1.59 -10.53 -2.51
C PHE A 49 -0.15 -10.55 -3.05
N PRO A 50 0.35 -11.73 -3.45
CA PRO A 50 1.63 -11.84 -4.13
C PRO A 50 1.61 -11.10 -5.47
N LEU A 51 2.68 -10.36 -5.75
CA LEU A 51 2.91 -9.68 -7.01
C LEU A 51 4.42 -9.63 -7.30
N PRO A 52 4.83 -9.30 -8.54
CA PRO A 52 6.24 -9.22 -8.90
C PRO A 52 7.04 -8.30 -7.99
N LEU A 53 8.20 -8.76 -7.51
CA LEU A 53 9.05 -7.99 -6.59
C LEU A 53 9.49 -6.64 -7.17
N ASP A 54 9.71 -6.57 -8.49
CA ASP A 54 10.03 -5.31 -9.18
C ASP A 54 8.90 -4.28 -9.03
N SER A 55 7.66 -4.67 -9.36
CA SER A 55 6.50 -3.79 -9.21
C SER A 55 6.27 -3.39 -7.76
N LYS A 56 6.44 -4.32 -6.81
CA LYS A 56 6.36 -4.01 -5.38
C LYS A 56 7.37 -2.95 -4.97
N ARG A 57 8.62 -3.06 -5.45
CA ARG A 57 9.69 -2.07 -5.16
C ARG A 57 9.37 -0.72 -5.77
N LYS A 58 8.90 -0.66 -7.02
CA LYS A 58 8.51 0.59 -7.69
C LYS A 58 7.41 1.32 -6.93
N ILE A 59 6.32 0.61 -6.58
CA ILE A 59 5.21 1.20 -5.83
C ILE A 59 5.66 1.74 -4.47
N LEU A 60 6.45 0.97 -3.72
CA LEU A 60 6.96 1.39 -2.41
C LEU A 60 7.94 2.56 -2.51
N ARG A 61 8.74 2.64 -3.58
CA ARG A 61 9.65 3.76 -3.83
C ARG A 61 8.89 5.07 -4.04
N GLU A 62 7.85 5.06 -4.88
CA GLU A 62 7.04 6.25 -5.13
C GLU A 62 6.28 6.67 -3.88
N LEU A 63 5.68 5.73 -3.16
CA LEU A 63 5.05 6.01 -1.86
C LEU A 63 6.03 6.62 -0.86
N TRP A 64 7.28 6.16 -0.85
CA TRP A 64 8.32 6.74 0.01
C TRP A 64 8.66 8.16 -0.42
N ALA A 65 8.87 8.41 -1.72
CA ALA A 65 9.15 9.74 -2.25
C ALA A 65 8.05 10.74 -1.89
N ILE A 66 6.79 10.35 -2.09
CA ILE A 66 5.59 11.14 -1.73
C ILE A 66 5.53 11.40 -0.22
N LYS A 67 5.89 10.40 0.60
CA LYS A 67 5.94 10.56 2.05
C LYS A 67 7.01 11.57 2.48
N THR A 68 8.17 11.58 1.84
CA THR A 68 9.30 12.47 2.17
C THR A 68 9.22 13.87 1.55
N GLY A 69 8.27 14.13 0.65
CA GLY A 69 8.07 15.44 0.04
C GLY A 69 9.23 15.87 -0.88
N LYS A 70 9.84 14.91 -1.58
CA LYS A 70 10.86 15.18 -2.58
C LYS A 70 10.22 15.57 -3.91
#